data_AF-A0A6P8I208-F1
#
_entry.id   AF-A0A6P8I208-F1
#
_cell.length_a   1.000
_cell.length_b   1.000
_cell.length_c   1.000
_cell.angle_alpha   90.00
_cell.angle_beta   90.00
_cell.angle_gamma   90.00
#
_symmetry.space_group_name_H-M   'P 1'
#
loop_
_entity.id
_entity.type
_entity.pdbx_description
1 polymer ?
#
loop_
_entity_poly.entity_id
_entity_poly.type
_entity_poly.pdbx_seq_one_letter_code
_entity_poly.pdbx_strand_id
1 'polypeptide(L)'
;MKRLFFLVNCYLFLALLFLKNCQSKLETSSNHKPSERNLKELAKELENNFLNLSNPIKTKRKGQFQLMPPKLDIIFALDASRGSSKDIFEYQKNLTKVLIDSFSISPSNARVAIVSCSSNYVHFNFFLDAHVNKECLVGFIPTLRYLKQERALGKCLQSIYWQAFVKRHAIRKEANKVLFIISAGKSSDMTSSASYVKKLERRGVKIYGLSIGADKNGYKQVQGIVSRPIREHLFHVPNLVDIPTIIKLLSGKGYYSSSCKNDGKPLYDECGRLCQCQNGHVTNCTRIRKFYSTMSVQERFLFIFAFRIITTRPQFKRQFKEYANSYRNYFSRYIHTRRYFLPWHRAFLLKVENLLRSVDCRITLPYWDWTLISKFPRPSTANIVWESLRGFGGNGVGKDMCVENGPFGKEKWNFEGKDVSKECLKRNFAKNTKLPDALIIRLALNTSTEDFKEFEFILRLGFHHSVTCAIGGTMCSKDNIWSPEYLIIASFIDSLWGKWQDKERGRWPTGFQDISDILPGFSMYTGEVLQLKKQPGCVRVMYDEPNSEALQKIEDLWGDIRNKTNSQSRHIQRGPLIYSKRAEELYGGLTEEERSHLSNLPS
;
A
#
# COMPACT_ATOMS: atom_id res chain seq x y z
N MET A 1 -27.11 -11.05 -39.51
CA MET A 1 -27.16 -12.07 -38.44
C MET A 1 -26.38 -13.38 -38.74
N LYS A 2 -25.32 -13.40 -39.57
CA LYS A 2 -24.45 -14.60 -39.76
C LYS A 2 -22.95 -14.26 -39.91
N ARG A 3 -22.43 -13.32 -39.11
CA ARG A 3 -20.98 -13.04 -38.97
C ARG A 3 -20.51 -12.89 -37.51
N LEU A 4 -21.35 -13.34 -36.55
CA LEU A 4 -21.06 -13.28 -35.12
C LEU A 4 -20.67 -14.63 -34.50
N PHE A 5 -20.54 -15.70 -35.30
CA PHE A 5 -20.27 -17.06 -34.80
C PHE A 5 -18.85 -17.59 -35.11
N PHE A 6 -18.01 -16.82 -35.82
CA PHE A 6 -16.70 -17.29 -36.31
C PHE A 6 -15.46 -16.72 -35.61
N LEU A 7 -15.62 -15.76 -34.68
CA LEU A 7 -14.48 -15.14 -33.96
C LEU A 7 -14.31 -15.61 -32.51
N VAL A 8 -15.26 -16.38 -31.97
CA VAL A 8 -15.14 -17.03 -30.65
C VAL A 8 -14.30 -18.32 -30.73
N ASN A 9 -14.16 -18.92 -31.93
CA ASN A 9 -13.44 -20.19 -32.08
C ASN A 9 -11.92 -20.08 -32.30
N CYS A 10 -11.35 -18.93 -32.71
CA CYS A 10 -9.89 -18.86 -32.92
C CYS A 10 -9.05 -18.88 -31.63
N TYR A 11 -9.59 -18.42 -30.49
CA TYR A 11 -8.88 -18.47 -29.20
C TYR A 11 -9.03 -19.84 -28.50
N LEU A 12 -10.16 -20.54 -28.70
CA LEU A 12 -10.24 -21.94 -28.34
C LEU A 12 -9.32 -22.80 -29.22
N PHE A 13 -9.16 -22.47 -30.51
CA PHE A 13 -8.31 -23.22 -31.44
C PHE A 13 -6.80 -23.07 -31.14
N LEU A 14 -6.34 -21.90 -30.67
CA LEU A 14 -4.95 -21.72 -30.23
C LEU A 14 -4.66 -22.37 -28.86
N ALA A 15 -5.62 -22.35 -27.93
CA ALA A 15 -5.51 -23.09 -26.67
C ALA A 15 -5.61 -24.62 -26.89
N LEU A 16 -6.44 -25.07 -27.83
CA LEU A 16 -6.55 -26.47 -28.25
C LEU A 16 -5.38 -26.93 -29.11
N LEU A 17 -4.71 -26.07 -29.89
CA LEU A 17 -3.46 -26.39 -30.57
C LEU A 17 -2.29 -26.50 -29.58
N PHE A 18 -2.28 -25.68 -28.53
CA PHE A 18 -1.31 -25.82 -27.44
C PHE A 18 -1.56 -27.08 -26.58
N LEU A 19 -2.83 -27.42 -26.34
CA LEU A 19 -3.22 -28.68 -25.68
C LEU A 19 -2.99 -29.91 -26.59
N LYS A 20 -3.22 -29.83 -27.91
CA LYS A 20 -2.94 -30.92 -28.87
C LYS A 20 -1.44 -31.14 -29.08
N ASN A 21 -0.60 -30.11 -29.00
CA ASN A 21 0.86 -30.28 -28.98
C ASN A 21 1.38 -30.82 -27.64
N CYS A 22 0.65 -30.59 -26.54
CA CYS A 22 0.86 -31.34 -25.30
C CYS A 22 0.41 -32.81 -25.44
N GLN A 23 -0.67 -33.08 -26.16
CA GLN A 23 -1.22 -34.42 -26.35
C GLN A 23 -0.41 -35.28 -27.33
N SER A 24 0.11 -34.72 -28.43
CA SER A 24 0.99 -35.45 -29.37
C SER A 24 2.36 -35.80 -28.79
N LYS A 25 2.83 -35.02 -27.81
CA LYS A 25 4.02 -35.35 -26.98
C LYS A 25 3.71 -36.31 -25.82
N LEU A 26 2.44 -36.54 -25.49
CA LEU A 26 1.99 -37.52 -24.50
C LEU A 26 1.67 -38.89 -25.14
N GLU A 27 1.34 -38.94 -26.44
CA GLU A 27 0.95 -40.17 -27.14
C GLU A 27 2.13 -41.00 -27.71
N THR A 28 3.37 -40.51 -27.63
CA THR A 28 4.57 -41.28 -28.04
C THR A 28 5.38 -41.86 -26.87
N SER A 29 4.85 -41.77 -25.64
CA SER A 29 5.47 -42.37 -24.45
C SER A 29 4.39 -43.07 -23.62
N SER A 30 4.08 -44.31 -24.00
CA SER A 30 3.32 -45.23 -23.14
C SER A 30 3.98 -45.35 -21.77
N ASN A 31 3.17 -45.24 -20.71
CA ASN A 31 3.49 -45.52 -19.31
C ASN A 31 4.47 -44.58 -18.59
N HIS A 32 4.07 -43.34 -18.29
CA HIS A 32 4.45 -42.71 -17.00
C HIS A 32 3.56 -41.50 -16.64
N LYS A 33 3.08 -41.45 -15.39
CA LYS A 33 2.49 -40.25 -14.77
C LYS A 33 3.52 -39.10 -14.85
N PRO A 34 3.13 -37.85 -15.12
CA PRO A 34 4.08 -36.74 -15.15
C PRO A 34 4.72 -36.60 -13.77
N SER A 35 6.04 -36.71 -13.71
CA SER A 35 6.78 -36.60 -12.46
C SER A 35 6.65 -35.18 -11.89
N GLU A 36 6.68 -35.06 -10.56
CA GLU A 36 6.64 -33.81 -9.80
C GLU A 36 7.70 -32.77 -10.25
N ARG A 37 8.75 -33.25 -10.94
CA ARG A 37 9.82 -32.45 -11.56
C ARG A 37 9.30 -31.53 -12.66
N ASN A 38 8.38 -32.01 -13.52
CA ASN A 38 7.85 -31.25 -14.66
C ASN A 38 6.90 -30.11 -14.23
N LEU A 39 6.16 -30.29 -13.13
CA LEU A 39 5.31 -29.22 -12.56
C LEU A 39 6.14 -28.15 -11.85
N LYS A 40 7.25 -28.55 -11.19
CA LYS A 40 8.21 -27.62 -10.59
C LYS A 40 8.94 -26.82 -11.66
N GLU A 41 9.31 -27.42 -12.79
CA GLU A 41 9.90 -26.71 -13.92
C GLU A 41 8.92 -25.73 -14.56
N LEU A 42 7.65 -26.11 -14.80
CA LEU A 42 6.64 -25.22 -15.36
C LEU A 42 6.32 -24.02 -14.44
N ALA A 43 6.27 -24.25 -13.12
CA ALA A 43 6.10 -23.18 -12.14
C ALA A 43 7.32 -22.24 -12.10
N LYS A 44 8.53 -22.80 -12.21
CA LYS A 44 9.79 -22.05 -12.28
C LYS A 44 9.93 -21.29 -13.60
N GLU A 45 9.40 -21.83 -14.70
CA GLU A 45 9.29 -21.16 -16.00
C GLU A 45 8.29 -20.01 -15.95
N LEU A 46 7.14 -20.16 -15.29
CA LEU A 46 6.18 -19.08 -15.06
C LEU A 46 6.78 -17.99 -14.16
N GLU A 47 7.50 -18.36 -13.09
CA GLU A 47 8.21 -17.43 -12.21
C GLU A 47 9.34 -16.70 -12.98
N ASN A 48 10.14 -17.42 -13.78
CA ASN A 48 11.22 -16.86 -14.58
C ASN A 48 10.73 -15.99 -15.74
N ASN A 49 9.64 -16.37 -16.41
CA ASN A 49 9.02 -15.57 -17.47
C ASN A 49 8.38 -14.30 -16.92
N PHE A 50 7.89 -14.30 -15.67
CA PHE A 50 7.46 -13.09 -14.96
C PHE A 50 8.62 -12.21 -14.48
N LEU A 51 9.72 -12.82 -14.03
CA LEU A 51 10.95 -12.10 -13.72
C LEU A 51 11.57 -11.48 -14.99
N ASN A 52 11.36 -12.08 -16.17
CA ASN A 52 11.78 -11.55 -17.47
C ASN A 52 10.79 -10.56 -18.10
N LEU A 53 9.54 -10.49 -17.61
CA LEU A 53 8.55 -9.45 -17.98
C LEU A 53 8.91 -8.05 -17.44
N SER A 54 10.03 -7.92 -16.73
CA SER A 54 10.66 -6.62 -16.45
C SER A 54 11.33 -5.97 -17.68
N ASN A 55 11.31 -6.62 -18.85
CA ASN A 55 11.65 -6.02 -20.14
C ASN A 55 10.42 -5.88 -21.07
N PRO A 56 10.34 -4.79 -21.86
CA PRO A 56 9.08 -4.31 -22.41
C PRO A 56 8.58 -5.15 -23.60
N ILE A 57 7.49 -5.91 -23.39
CA ILE A 57 6.69 -6.45 -24.48
C ILE A 57 5.82 -5.31 -25.04
N LYS A 58 6.20 -4.77 -26.21
CA LYS A 58 5.35 -3.86 -26.98
C LYS A 58 4.18 -4.65 -27.55
N THR A 59 3.00 -4.47 -26.99
CA THR A 59 1.76 -4.83 -27.69
C THR A 59 0.77 -3.67 -27.59
N LYS A 60 -0.11 -3.55 -28.59
CA LYS A 60 -1.08 -2.46 -28.76
C LYS A 60 -2.49 -3.01 -28.52
N ARG A 61 -2.94 -3.22 -27.27
CA ARG A 61 -4.39 -3.28 -26.96
C ARG A 61 -4.67 -2.74 -25.56
N LYS A 62 -5.70 -1.88 -25.46
CA LYS A 62 -6.32 -1.39 -24.21
C LYS A 62 -6.72 -2.59 -23.35
N GLY A 63 -6.03 -2.80 -22.24
CA GLY A 63 -6.12 -3.99 -21.38
C GLY A 63 -4.78 -4.67 -21.05
N GLN A 64 -3.66 -4.09 -21.46
CA GLN A 64 -2.30 -4.59 -21.17
C GLN A 64 -1.71 -3.96 -19.91
N PHE A 65 -0.98 -4.78 -19.14
CA PHE A 65 -0.12 -4.35 -18.03
C PHE A 65 0.65 -3.09 -18.43
N GLN A 66 0.24 -1.94 -17.90
CA GLN A 66 1.05 -0.75 -18.02
C GLN A 66 2.30 -0.99 -17.19
N LEU A 67 3.45 -1.14 -17.87
CA LEU A 67 4.73 -1.19 -17.20
C LEU A 67 4.87 0.08 -16.36
N MET A 68 5.18 -0.10 -15.08
CA MET A 68 5.46 1.02 -14.20
C MET A 68 6.62 1.82 -14.77
N PRO A 69 6.60 3.16 -14.66
CA PRO A 69 7.77 3.95 -15.04
C PRO A 69 9.03 3.50 -14.28
N PRO A 70 10.23 3.77 -14.82
CA PRO A 70 11.47 3.46 -14.11
C PRO A 70 11.54 4.14 -12.75
N LYS A 71 12.05 3.41 -11.74
CA LYS A 71 12.28 3.95 -10.39
C LYS A 71 13.21 5.16 -10.44
N LEU A 72 12.79 6.24 -9.78
CA LEU A 72 13.50 7.51 -9.73
C LEU A 72 13.67 8.00 -8.30
N ASP A 73 14.89 8.38 -7.93
CA ASP A 73 15.16 9.17 -6.73
C ASP A 73 15.58 10.57 -7.17
N ILE A 74 14.76 11.56 -6.87
CA ILE A 74 14.91 12.94 -7.33
C ILE A 74 15.21 13.85 -6.13
N ILE A 75 16.24 14.67 -6.23
CA ILE A 75 16.54 15.71 -5.25
C ILE A 75 16.39 17.06 -5.93
N PHE A 76 15.55 17.95 -5.38
CA PHE A 76 15.50 19.35 -5.79
C PHE A 76 16.31 20.19 -4.81
N ALA A 77 17.36 20.83 -5.30
CA ALA A 77 18.18 21.79 -4.59
C ALA A 77 17.77 23.20 -4.99
N LEU A 78 17.11 23.92 -4.08
CA LEU A 78 16.57 25.26 -4.29
C LEU A 78 17.52 26.30 -3.73
N ASP A 79 17.79 27.35 -4.50
CA ASP A 79 18.54 28.52 -4.05
C ASP A 79 17.68 29.39 -3.12
N ALA A 80 17.86 29.21 -1.81
CA ALA A 80 17.16 29.98 -0.78
C ALA A 80 17.99 31.18 -0.27
N SER A 81 18.99 31.61 -1.06
CA SER A 81 19.91 32.69 -0.71
C SER A 81 19.32 34.08 -0.95
N ARG A 82 19.91 35.10 -0.32
CA ARG A 82 19.56 36.52 -0.47
C ARG A 82 19.52 36.96 -1.93
N GLY A 83 20.47 36.48 -2.73
CA GLY A 83 20.59 36.82 -4.15
C GLY A 83 19.47 36.23 -5.02
N SER A 84 18.68 35.29 -4.51
CA SER A 84 17.46 34.85 -5.17
C SER A 84 16.30 35.82 -4.92
N SER A 85 16.34 36.73 -3.94
CA SER A 85 15.13 37.45 -3.49
C SER A 85 13.99 36.50 -3.04
N LYS A 86 12.95 37.06 -2.42
CA LYS A 86 11.79 36.27 -1.99
C LYS A 86 10.94 35.83 -3.19
N ASP A 87 10.78 36.70 -4.18
CA ASP A 87 9.88 36.44 -5.32
C ASP A 87 10.44 35.36 -6.24
N ILE A 88 11.75 35.34 -6.50
CA ILE A 88 12.34 34.24 -7.29
C ILE A 88 12.32 32.96 -6.47
N PHE A 89 12.45 32.99 -5.13
CA PHE A 89 12.29 31.78 -4.34
C PHE A 89 10.87 31.20 -4.41
N GLU A 90 9.83 32.04 -4.40
CA GLU A 90 8.46 31.60 -4.66
C GLU A 90 8.30 31.05 -6.09
N TYR A 91 8.95 31.67 -7.08
CA TYR A 91 9.01 31.13 -8.44
C TYR A 91 9.67 29.75 -8.49
N GLN A 92 10.77 29.52 -7.76
CA GLN A 92 11.43 28.22 -7.64
C GLN A 92 10.50 27.15 -7.05
N LYS A 93 9.72 27.50 -6.03
CA LYS A 93 8.71 26.61 -5.44
C LYS A 93 7.66 26.20 -6.48
N ASN A 94 7.13 27.15 -7.23
CA ASN A 94 6.14 26.89 -8.28
C ASN A 94 6.71 26.02 -9.39
N LEU A 95 7.93 26.31 -9.87
CA LEU A 95 8.63 25.49 -10.85
C LEU A 95 8.82 24.05 -10.35
N THR A 96 9.23 23.90 -9.08
CA THR A 96 9.41 22.59 -8.44
C THR A 96 8.10 21.80 -8.40
N LYS A 97 6.98 22.45 -8.07
CA LYS A 97 5.65 21.83 -8.08
C LYS A 97 5.28 21.31 -9.48
N VAL A 98 5.47 22.11 -10.52
CA VAL A 98 5.17 21.71 -11.91
C VAL A 98 6.02 20.52 -12.37
N LEU A 99 7.31 20.50 -11.98
CA LEU A 99 8.19 19.37 -12.27
C LEU A 99 7.74 18.11 -11.52
N ILE A 100 7.38 18.21 -10.24
CA ILE A 100 6.87 17.11 -9.44
C ILE A 100 5.58 16.53 -10.02
N ASP A 101 4.68 17.38 -10.52
CA ASP A 101 3.43 16.94 -11.15
C ASP A 101 3.66 16.05 -12.37
N SER A 102 4.82 16.20 -13.02
CA SER A 102 5.25 15.41 -14.18
C SER A 102 5.77 14.02 -13.83
N PHE A 103 5.82 13.65 -12.54
CA PHE A 103 6.25 12.34 -12.07
C PHE A 103 5.13 11.58 -11.35
N SER A 104 5.23 10.25 -11.41
CA SER A 104 4.40 9.34 -10.64
C SER A 104 5.03 9.11 -9.27
N ILE A 105 4.61 9.92 -8.29
CA ILE A 105 5.17 9.92 -6.93
C ILE A 105 4.57 8.77 -6.12
N SER A 106 5.40 7.78 -5.80
CA SER A 106 5.04 6.66 -4.92
C SER A 106 6.28 5.92 -4.40
N PRO A 107 6.16 5.09 -3.35
CA PRO A 107 7.31 4.37 -2.79
C PRO A 107 7.97 3.41 -3.80
N SER A 108 7.22 2.83 -4.73
CA SER A 108 7.77 1.93 -5.76
C SER A 108 8.20 2.64 -7.04
N ASN A 109 7.90 3.94 -7.22
CA ASN A 109 8.19 4.67 -8.47
C ASN A 109 9.08 5.89 -8.25
N ALA A 110 8.61 7.13 -8.42
CA ALA A 110 9.41 8.32 -8.16
C ALA A 110 9.33 8.73 -6.68
N ARG A 111 10.49 9.01 -6.07
CA ARG A 111 10.66 9.55 -4.73
C ARG A 111 11.38 10.88 -4.81
N VAL A 112 11.01 11.83 -3.95
CA VAL A 112 11.50 13.21 -4.03
C VAL A 112 12.00 13.66 -2.66
N ALA A 113 13.14 14.36 -2.66
CA ALA A 113 13.66 15.12 -1.53
C ALA A 113 13.82 16.60 -1.94
N ILE A 114 13.65 17.52 -0.99
CA ILE A 114 13.83 18.96 -1.23
C ILE A 114 14.85 19.53 -0.25
N VAL A 115 15.85 20.21 -0.81
CA VAL A 115 16.97 20.82 -0.09
C VAL A 115 16.97 22.32 -0.37
N SER A 116 17.00 23.14 0.66
CA SER A 116 17.20 24.60 0.55
C SER A 116 18.68 24.93 0.75
N CYS A 117 19.33 25.44 -0.30
CA CYS A 117 20.74 25.81 -0.32
C CYS A 117 20.95 27.24 0.19
N SER A 118 21.96 27.43 1.06
CA SER A 118 22.33 28.72 1.63
C SER A 118 23.73 28.63 2.29
N SER A 119 24.41 29.75 2.55
CA SER A 119 25.81 29.77 3.01
C SER A 119 26.06 29.35 4.45
N ASN A 120 25.10 29.60 5.34
CA ASN A 120 25.21 29.25 6.78
C ASN A 120 24.84 27.78 7.02
N TYR A 121 23.70 27.34 6.49
CA TYR A 121 23.21 25.97 6.65
C TYR A 121 22.47 25.49 5.39
N VAL A 122 22.65 24.21 5.06
CA VAL A 122 21.94 23.53 3.96
C VAL A 122 20.79 22.73 4.58
N HIS A 123 19.55 23.19 4.38
CA HIS A 123 18.38 22.64 5.03
C HIS A 123 17.73 21.55 4.17
N PHE A 124 17.89 20.29 4.58
CA PHE A 124 17.08 19.18 4.07
C PHE A 124 15.67 19.30 4.64
N ASN A 125 14.73 19.81 3.85
CA ASN A 125 13.35 19.98 4.30
C ASN A 125 12.68 18.62 4.54
N PHE A 126 13.02 17.63 3.70
CA PHE A 126 12.69 16.22 3.90
C PHE A 126 13.54 15.34 2.97
N PHE A 127 13.66 14.06 3.32
CA PHE A 127 14.37 13.03 2.54
C PHE A 127 13.39 12.21 1.66
N LEU A 128 13.94 11.31 0.83
CA LEU A 128 13.22 10.58 -0.23
C LEU A 128 12.08 9.68 0.26
N ASP A 129 12.06 9.29 1.52
CA ASP A 129 11.07 8.42 2.15
C ASP A 129 9.98 9.15 2.94
N ALA A 130 10.03 10.49 3.00
CA ALA A 130 9.09 11.27 3.81
C ALA A 130 7.65 11.29 3.28
N HIS A 131 7.47 11.16 1.96
CA HIS A 131 6.15 11.22 1.32
C HIS A 131 5.86 9.97 0.49
N VAL A 132 4.69 9.38 0.73
CA VAL A 132 4.22 8.17 0.03
C VAL A 132 3.28 8.47 -1.13
N ASN A 133 2.76 9.70 -1.23
CA ASN A 133 1.93 10.15 -2.34
C ASN A 133 2.26 11.61 -2.71
N LYS A 134 1.83 12.02 -3.91
CA LYS A 134 2.05 13.36 -4.47
C LYS A 134 1.41 14.47 -3.64
N GLU A 135 0.21 14.24 -3.11
CA GLU A 135 -0.65 15.28 -2.53
C GLU A 135 0.00 15.98 -1.32
N CYS A 136 0.55 15.20 -0.37
CA CYS A 136 1.25 15.77 0.79
C CYS A 136 2.58 16.42 0.42
N LEU A 137 3.29 15.86 -0.56
CA LEU A 137 4.55 16.41 -1.02
C LEU A 137 4.35 17.78 -1.68
N VAL A 138 3.36 17.90 -2.55
CA VAL A 138 2.97 19.17 -3.18
C VAL A 138 2.43 20.15 -2.16
N GLY A 139 1.63 19.69 -1.19
CA GLY A 139 1.10 20.51 -0.09
C GLY A 139 2.18 21.06 0.85
N PHE A 140 3.35 20.43 0.92
CA PHE A 140 4.47 20.87 1.75
C PHE A 140 5.30 21.99 1.08
N ILE A 141 5.36 22.05 -0.26
CA ILE A 141 6.21 23.01 -0.99
C ILE A 141 5.97 24.48 -0.56
N PRO A 142 4.73 24.97 -0.38
CA PRO A 142 4.50 26.34 0.07
C PRO A 142 5.15 26.69 1.41
N THR A 143 5.30 25.70 2.32
CA THR A 143 5.84 25.91 3.68
C THR A 143 7.37 26.02 3.71
N LEU A 144 8.06 25.82 2.58
CA LEU A 144 9.50 25.95 2.48
C LEU A 144 9.96 27.37 2.83
N ARG A 145 10.96 27.47 3.71
CA ARG A 145 11.43 28.76 4.25
C ARG A 145 12.52 29.37 3.36
N TYR A 146 12.40 30.67 3.13
CA TYR A 146 13.43 31.49 2.50
C TYR A 146 14.51 31.86 3.53
N LEU A 147 15.78 31.53 3.27
CA LEU A 147 16.85 31.55 4.28
C LEU A 147 17.63 32.87 4.33
N LYS A 148 17.57 33.70 3.28
CA LYS A 148 18.14 35.07 3.24
C LYS A 148 19.65 35.21 3.47
N GLN A 149 20.42 34.12 3.49
CA GLN A 149 21.90 34.19 3.61
C GLN A 149 22.58 34.21 2.24
N GLU A 150 23.90 34.37 2.21
CA GLU A 150 24.67 34.33 0.97
C GLU A 150 24.51 33.02 0.18
N ARG A 151 24.76 33.08 -1.13
CA ARG A 151 24.69 31.92 -2.01
C ARG A 151 25.92 31.03 -1.84
N ALA A 152 25.69 29.72 -1.69
CA ALA A 152 26.75 28.73 -1.51
C ALA A 152 26.42 27.37 -2.17
N LEU A 153 26.53 27.30 -3.49
CA LEU A 153 26.27 26.09 -4.28
C LEU A 153 27.28 24.98 -4.00
N GLY A 154 28.56 25.30 -3.78
CA GLY A 154 29.59 24.33 -3.44
C GLY A 154 29.29 23.59 -2.13
N LYS A 155 28.96 24.33 -1.08
CA LYS A 155 28.49 23.77 0.21
C LYS A 155 27.22 22.94 0.03
N CYS A 156 26.28 23.38 -0.82
CA CYS A 156 25.05 22.62 -1.07
C CYS A 156 25.33 21.26 -1.71
N LEU A 157 26.15 21.21 -2.76
CA LEU A 157 26.59 19.97 -3.41
C LEU A 157 27.31 19.03 -2.45
N GLN A 158 28.19 19.58 -1.60
CA GLN A 158 28.86 18.81 -0.55
C GLN A 158 27.86 18.16 0.41
N SER A 159 26.89 18.93 0.90
CA SER A 159 25.88 18.45 1.85
C SER A 159 24.99 17.36 1.22
N ILE A 160 24.56 17.56 -0.03
CA ILE A 160 23.81 16.57 -0.82
C ILE A 160 24.59 15.27 -0.97
N TYR A 161 25.87 15.36 -1.35
CA TYR A 161 26.73 14.19 -1.47
C TYR A 161 26.80 13.40 -0.15
N TRP A 162 27.07 14.07 0.97
CA TRP A 162 27.25 13.40 2.26
C TRP A 162 25.94 12.86 2.84
N GLN A 163 24.90 13.68 2.92
CA GLN A 163 23.66 13.30 3.59
C GLN A 163 22.83 12.33 2.75
N ALA A 164 22.64 12.61 1.46
CA ALA A 164 21.81 11.75 0.63
C ALA A 164 22.58 10.50 0.16
N PHE A 165 23.81 10.66 -0.34
CA PHE A 165 24.51 9.57 -1.05
C PHE A 165 25.57 8.81 -0.25
N VAL A 166 26.20 9.41 0.79
CA VAL A 166 27.14 8.68 1.67
C VAL A 166 26.41 8.01 2.82
N LYS A 167 25.65 8.77 3.63
CA LYS A 167 24.81 8.21 4.71
C LYS A 167 23.68 7.34 4.16
N ARG A 168 23.38 7.45 2.87
CA ARG A 168 22.34 6.68 2.15
C ARG A 168 20.98 6.79 2.83
N HIS A 169 20.59 8.00 3.24
CA HIS A 169 19.22 8.23 3.71
C HIS A 169 18.24 7.94 2.55
N ALA A 170 17.64 6.76 2.59
CA ALA A 170 16.55 6.29 1.72
C ALA A 170 16.82 6.18 0.19
N ILE A 171 18.08 6.32 -0.27
CA ILE A 171 18.42 6.13 -1.69
C ILE A 171 18.36 4.65 -2.09
N ARG A 172 17.61 4.38 -3.16
CA ARG A 172 17.48 3.06 -3.77
C ARG A 172 18.66 2.77 -4.70
N LYS A 173 19.18 1.55 -4.62
CA LYS A 173 20.33 1.13 -5.46
C LYS A 173 19.92 1.05 -6.92
N GLU A 174 18.76 0.45 -7.18
CA GLU A 174 18.18 0.19 -8.50
C GLU A 174 17.50 1.40 -9.17
N ALA A 175 17.31 2.50 -8.44
CA ALA A 175 16.67 3.70 -8.98
C ALA A 175 17.65 4.57 -9.78
N ASN A 176 17.14 5.18 -10.84
CA ASN A 176 17.81 6.30 -11.51
C ASN A 176 17.86 7.48 -10.54
N LYS A 177 19.04 8.12 -10.41
CA LYS A 177 19.27 9.19 -9.44
C LYS A 177 19.37 10.51 -10.18
N VAL A 178 18.55 11.48 -9.79
CA VAL A 178 18.45 12.78 -10.46
C VAL A 178 18.60 13.88 -9.43
N LEU A 179 19.43 14.88 -9.72
CA LEU A 179 19.58 16.10 -8.94
C LEU A 179 19.22 17.29 -9.81
N PHE A 180 18.14 18.01 -9.45
CA PHE A 180 17.83 19.32 -10.01
C PHE A 180 18.44 20.40 -9.15
N ILE A 181 19.26 21.27 -9.73
CA ILE A 181 19.83 22.46 -9.10
C ILE A 181 19.13 23.66 -9.68
N ILE A 182 18.38 24.38 -8.86
CA ILE A 182 17.69 25.60 -9.26
C ILE A 182 18.45 26.78 -8.66
N SER A 183 19.04 27.63 -9.51
CA SER A 183 19.90 28.74 -9.08
C SER A 183 19.52 30.05 -9.77
N ALA A 184 19.49 31.14 -9.01
CA ALA A 184 19.15 32.47 -9.50
C ALA A 184 20.36 33.40 -9.71
N GLY A 185 21.60 32.87 -9.65
CA GLY A 185 22.79 33.67 -9.95
C GLY A 185 24.12 33.06 -9.49
N LYS A 186 25.17 33.89 -9.50
CA LYS A 186 26.55 33.51 -9.16
C LYS A 186 26.72 33.11 -7.69
N SER A 187 27.45 32.03 -7.44
CA SER A 187 27.96 31.57 -6.14
C SER A 187 29.45 31.89 -5.99
N SER A 188 29.88 32.27 -4.80
CA SER A 188 31.29 32.57 -4.49
C SER A 188 32.13 31.33 -4.16
N ASP A 189 31.49 30.22 -3.80
CA ASP A 189 32.14 29.00 -3.27
C ASP A 189 32.31 27.86 -4.30
N MET A 190 32.51 28.21 -5.58
CA MET A 190 32.53 27.21 -6.66
C MET A 190 33.81 26.35 -6.72
N THR A 191 34.89 26.75 -6.04
CA THR A 191 36.20 26.07 -6.12
C THR A 191 36.12 24.58 -5.77
N SER A 192 35.24 24.18 -4.84
CA SER A 192 35.07 22.77 -4.41
C SER A 192 34.00 22.01 -5.19
N SER A 193 33.17 22.70 -5.98
CA SER A 193 31.99 22.13 -6.64
C SER A 193 32.34 21.01 -7.63
N ALA A 194 33.39 21.18 -8.44
CA ALA A 194 33.81 20.22 -9.45
C ALA A 194 34.17 18.84 -8.85
N SER A 195 34.76 18.81 -7.65
CA SER A 195 35.07 17.57 -6.94
C SER A 195 33.80 16.82 -6.53
N TYR A 196 32.80 17.53 -5.99
CA TYR A 196 31.54 16.92 -5.58
C TYR A 196 30.66 16.51 -6.76
N VAL A 197 30.66 17.27 -7.86
CA VAL A 197 30.00 16.89 -9.12
C VAL A 197 30.54 15.54 -9.61
N LYS A 198 31.86 15.40 -9.75
CA LYS A 198 32.49 14.13 -10.15
C LYS A 198 32.14 12.99 -9.20
N LYS A 199 32.09 13.25 -7.88
CA LYS A 199 31.70 12.24 -6.88
C LYS A 199 30.22 11.82 -7.00
N LEU A 200 29.32 12.75 -7.30
CA LEU A 200 27.90 12.47 -7.56
C LEU A 200 27.72 11.70 -8.86
N GLU A 201 28.38 12.10 -9.94
CA GLU A 201 28.33 11.42 -11.24
C GLU A 201 28.86 9.99 -11.15
N ARG A 202 29.96 9.76 -10.41
CA ARG A 202 30.48 8.40 -10.11
C ARG A 202 29.48 7.51 -9.36
N ARG A 203 28.48 8.10 -8.70
CA ARG A 203 27.37 7.37 -8.06
C ARG A 203 26.13 7.23 -8.95
N GLY A 204 26.25 7.56 -10.23
CA GLY A 204 25.18 7.48 -11.22
C GLY A 204 24.13 8.58 -11.08
N VAL A 205 24.48 9.71 -10.46
CA VAL A 205 23.58 10.87 -10.35
C VAL A 205 23.66 11.70 -11.62
N LYS A 206 22.51 11.94 -12.26
CA LYS A 206 22.38 12.89 -13.36
C LYS A 206 22.00 14.25 -12.82
N ILE A 207 22.82 15.26 -13.10
CA ILE A 207 22.64 16.61 -12.57
C ILE A 207 22.04 17.50 -13.64
N TYR A 208 20.88 18.07 -13.34
CA TYR A 208 20.13 19.01 -14.15
C TYR A 208 20.20 20.39 -13.50
N GLY A 209 20.48 21.42 -14.28
CA GLY A 209 20.58 22.80 -13.83
C GLY A 209 19.46 23.66 -14.43
N LEU A 210 18.74 24.37 -13.57
CA LEU A 210 17.71 25.33 -13.92
C LEU A 210 18.21 26.71 -13.48
N SER A 211 18.75 27.48 -14.42
CA SER A 211 19.24 28.83 -14.17
C SER A 211 18.10 29.83 -14.34
N ILE A 212 17.79 30.61 -13.31
CA ILE A 212 16.73 31.63 -13.33
C ILE A 212 17.34 33.02 -13.41
N GLY A 213 16.73 33.90 -14.21
CA GLY A 213 17.15 35.30 -14.38
C GLY A 213 18.33 35.48 -15.33
N ALA A 214 18.66 36.73 -15.65
CA ALA A 214 19.58 37.09 -16.74
C ALA A 214 21.10 37.03 -16.39
N ASP A 215 21.47 36.54 -15.19
CA ASP A 215 22.87 36.49 -14.76
C ASP A 215 23.69 35.47 -15.59
N LYS A 216 24.44 35.99 -16.57
CA LYS A 216 25.33 35.20 -17.44
C LYS A 216 26.42 34.45 -16.66
N ASN A 217 26.88 34.99 -15.53
CA ASN A 217 27.91 34.32 -14.72
C ASN A 217 27.31 33.19 -13.90
N GLY A 218 26.12 33.39 -13.34
CA GLY A 218 25.32 32.33 -12.73
C GLY A 218 25.07 31.18 -13.70
N TYR A 219 24.65 31.48 -14.93
CA TYR A 219 24.45 30.49 -15.99
C TYR A 219 25.71 29.66 -16.27
N LYS A 220 26.87 30.32 -16.47
CA LYS A 220 28.16 29.64 -16.70
C LYS A 220 28.59 28.77 -15.52
N GLN A 221 28.30 29.18 -14.29
CA GLN A 221 28.62 28.38 -13.11
C GLN A 221 27.74 27.14 -13.02
N VAL A 222 26.42 27.27 -13.28
CA VAL A 222 25.52 26.11 -13.34
C VAL A 222 25.95 25.17 -14.49
N GLN A 223 26.34 25.71 -15.64
CA GLN A 223 26.91 24.93 -16.74
C GLN A 223 28.11 24.07 -16.33
N GLY A 224 28.93 24.53 -15.39
CA GLY A 224 30.09 23.80 -14.89
C GLY A 224 29.77 22.62 -13.96
N ILE A 225 28.52 22.51 -13.47
CA ILE A 225 28.12 21.50 -12.47
C ILE A 225 27.03 20.53 -12.95
N VAL A 226 26.46 20.75 -14.13
CA VAL A 226 25.47 19.84 -14.74
C VAL A 226 26.14 18.71 -15.53
N SER A 227 25.41 17.62 -15.69
CA SER A 227 25.88 16.47 -16.46
C SER A 227 25.94 16.76 -17.97
N ARG A 228 26.79 16.02 -18.68
CA ARG A 228 26.87 16.08 -20.15
C ARG A 228 25.84 15.16 -20.82
N PRO A 229 25.35 15.50 -22.03
CA PRO A 229 25.61 16.73 -22.77
C PRO A 229 24.84 17.93 -22.19
N ILE A 230 25.47 19.11 -22.18
CA ILE A 230 24.94 20.34 -21.54
C ILE A 230 23.54 20.70 -22.08
N ARG A 231 23.33 20.57 -23.40
CA ARG A 231 22.04 20.88 -24.05
C ARG A 231 20.85 20.06 -23.54
N GLU A 232 21.10 18.95 -22.86
CA GLU A 232 20.05 18.09 -22.29
C GLU A 232 19.86 18.27 -20.78
N HIS A 233 20.78 18.98 -20.12
CA HIS A 233 20.85 19.06 -18.66
C HIS A 233 20.89 20.50 -18.13
N LEU A 234 21.10 21.51 -18.97
CA LEU A 234 21.08 22.92 -18.59
C LEU A 234 19.91 23.63 -19.26
N PHE A 235 19.07 24.27 -18.45
CA PHE A 235 17.96 25.07 -18.92
C PHE A 235 18.09 26.47 -18.35
N HIS A 236 17.99 27.46 -19.23
CA HIS A 236 17.73 28.83 -18.82
C HIS A 236 16.22 28.96 -18.71
N VAL A 237 15.73 29.40 -17.56
CA VAL A 237 14.29 29.54 -17.30
C VAL A 237 14.03 31.01 -17.00
N PRO A 238 13.95 31.88 -18.03
CA PRO A 238 13.61 33.28 -17.84
C PRO A 238 12.14 33.44 -17.46
N ASN A 239 11.27 32.51 -17.90
CA ASN A 239 9.83 32.40 -17.59
C ASN A 239 9.37 30.91 -17.74
N LEU A 240 8.11 30.58 -17.40
CA LEU A 240 7.54 29.21 -17.45
C LEU A 240 7.56 28.54 -18.87
N VAL A 241 8.01 29.25 -19.91
CA VAL A 241 7.96 28.85 -21.32
C VAL A 241 8.85 27.64 -21.65
N ASP A 242 9.91 27.39 -20.89
CA ASP A 242 10.85 26.27 -21.13
C ASP A 242 10.45 24.95 -20.45
N ILE A 243 9.43 24.99 -19.59
CA ILE A 243 8.92 23.80 -18.87
C ILE A 243 8.50 22.67 -19.83
N PRO A 244 7.76 22.91 -20.93
CA PRO A 244 7.42 21.86 -21.89
C PRO A 244 8.65 21.16 -22.50
N THR A 245 9.74 21.90 -22.73
CA THR A 245 11.00 21.35 -23.24
C THR A 245 11.65 20.43 -22.21
N ILE A 246 11.68 20.84 -20.94
CA ILE A 246 12.17 20.02 -19.83
C ILE A 246 11.34 18.74 -19.71
N ILE A 247 10.01 18.87 -19.73
CA ILE A 247 9.07 17.74 -19.67
C ILE A 247 9.31 16.75 -20.83
N LYS A 248 9.48 17.25 -22.06
CA LYS A 248 9.77 16.42 -23.23
C LYS A 248 11.07 15.62 -23.08
N LEU A 249 12.10 16.21 -22.47
CA LEU A 249 13.39 15.52 -22.24
C LEU A 249 13.35 14.51 -21.09
N LEU A 250 12.39 14.67 -20.18
CA LEU A 250 12.09 13.74 -19.10
C LEU A 250 11.14 12.62 -19.55
N SER A 251 10.51 12.75 -20.72
CA SER A 251 9.62 11.73 -21.30
C SER A 251 10.36 10.41 -21.48
N GLY A 252 9.79 9.32 -20.94
CA GLY A 252 10.42 8.00 -20.91
C GLY A 252 11.51 7.81 -19.84
N LYS A 253 11.91 8.87 -19.12
CA LYS A 253 12.84 8.81 -17.98
C LYS A 253 12.10 8.85 -16.63
N GLY A 254 10.90 8.26 -16.59
CA GLY A 254 10.00 8.23 -15.44
C GLY A 254 8.96 9.35 -15.38
N TYR A 255 8.89 10.17 -16.44
CA TYR A 255 7.76 11.06 -16.69
C TYR A 255 6.42 10.32 -16.75
N TYR A 256 5.43 10.88 -16.10
CA TYR A 256 4.04 10.47 -16.16
C TYR A 256 3.15 11.72 -16.22
N SER A 257 2.41 11.89 -17.31
CA SER A 257 1.46 12.99 -17.45
C SER A 257 0.19 12.67 -16.67
N SER A 258 -0.02 13.34 -15.54
CA SER A 258 -1.27 13.27 -14.78
C SER A 258 -2.32 14.28 -15.26
N SER A 259 -2.23 14.80 -16.50
CA SER A 259 -3.26 15.66 -17.05
C SER A 259 -4.53 14.85 -17.31
N CYS A 260 -5.65 15.29 -16.77
CA CYS A 260 -6.95 14.66 -16.99
C CYS A 260 -7.84 15.54 -17.88
N LYS A 261 -8.80 14.90 -18.56
CA LYS A 261 -9.82 15.59 -19.36
C LYS A 261 -11.18 15.35 -18.71
N ASN A 262 -12.03 16.37 -18.73
CA ASN A 262 -13.37 16.40 -18.13
C ASN A 262 -13.37 16.45 -16.60
N ASP A 263 -13.45 17.67 -16.07
CA ASP A 263 -13.56 17.90 -14.64
C ASP A 263 -14.77 17.17 -14.05
N GLY A 264 -14.62 16.69 -12.82
CA GLY A 264 -15.66 15.96 -12.08
C GLY A 264 -15.79 14.46 -12.40
N LYS A 265 -15.19 13.94 -13.47
CA LYS A 265 -15.25 12.49 -13.77
C LYS A 265 -14.23 11.67 -12.96
N PRO A 266 -14.61 10.50 -12.42
CA PRO A 266 -13.67 9.59 -11.78
C PRO A 266 -12.71 8.99 -12.82
N LEU A 267 -11.45 8.84 -12.43
CA LEU A 267 -10.41 8.19 -13.23
C LEU A 267 -9.47 7.40 -12.32
N TYR A 268 -8.67 6.51 -12.91
CA TYR A 268 -7.64 5.79 -12.19
C TYR A 268 -6.26 6.33 -12.55
N ASP A 269 -5.44 6.55 -11.53
CA ASP A 269 -4.02 6.87 -11.75
C ASP A 269 -3.19 5.61 -12.07
N GLU A 270 -1.93 5.80 -12.36
CA GLU A 270 -0.96 4.73 -12.69
C GLU A 270 -0.73 3.74 -11.56
N CYS A 271 -1.04 4.14 -10.32
CA CYS A 271 -0.98 3.32 -9.13
C CYS A 271 -2.35 2.72 -8.78
N GLY A 272 -3.31 2.74 -9.70
CA GLY A 272 -4.65 2.15 -9.54
C GLY A 272 -5.50 2.83 -8.47
N ARG A 273 -5.18 4.06 -8.07
CA ARG A 273 -6.00 4.85 -7.14
C ARG A 273 -7.16 5.50 -7.91
N LEU A 274 -8.34 5.51 -7.31
CA LEU A 274 -9.51 6.23 -7.82
C LEU A 274 -9.35 7.72 -7.50
N CYS A 275 -9.26 8.56 -8.52
CA CYS A 275 -9.02 9.99 -8.40
C CYS A 275 -10.13 10.82 -9.05
N GLN A 276 -10.12 12.11 -8.78
CA GLN A 276 -10.99 13.11 -9.39
C GLN A 276 -10.17 14.00 -10.34
N CYS A 277 -10.81 14.44 -11.42
CA CYS A 277 -10.26 15.49 -12.27
C CYS A 277 -10.78 16.86 -11.82
N GLN A 278 -9.87 17.79 -11.52
CA GLN A 278 -10.19 19.17 -11.15
C GLN A 278 -9.24 20.13 -11.86
N ASN A 279 -9.78 21.01 -12.71
CA ASN A 279 -9.04 21.97 -13.53
C ASN A 279 -7.92 21.30 -14.34
N GLY A 280 -8.18 20.11 -14.88
CA GLY A 280 -7.18 19.32 -15.63
C GLY A 280 -6.10 18.65 -14.77
N HIS A 281 -6.16 18.78 -13.43
CA HIS A 281 -5.28 18.10 -12.49
C HIS A 281 -5.96 16.91 -11.82
N VAL A 282 -5.21 15.83 -11.65
CA VAL A 282 -5.66 14.64 -10.90
C VAL A 282 -5.48 14.89 -9.41
N THR A 283 -6.58 14.90 -8.67
CA THR A 283 -6.62 15.17 -7.23
C THR A 283 -7.44 14.10 -6.49
N ASN A 284 -7.42 14.14 -5.15
CA ASN A 284 -8.25 13.28 -4.28
C ASN A 284 -8.13 11.77 -4.54
N CYS A 285 -6.95 11.32 -4.96
CA CYS A 285 -6.68 9.91 -5.25
C CYS A 285 -6.84 9.01 -4.02
N THR A 286 -7.67 7.98 -4.17
CA THR A 286 -8.12 7.10 -3.10
C THR A 286 -7.77 5.65 -3.42
N ARG A 287 -7.14 4.96 -2.47
CA ARG A 287 -6.83 3.54 -2.55
C ARG A 287 -8.10 2.74 -2.30
N ILE A 288 -8.43 1.84 -3.21
CA ILE A 288 -9.62 1.00 -3.12
C ILE A 288 -9.23 -0.38 -2.59
N ARG A 289 -9.63 -0.69 -1.36
CA ARG A 289 -9.49 -2.02 -0.75
C ARG A 289 -10.67 -2.88 -1.18
N LYS A 290 -10.40 -4.01 -1.82
CA LYS A 290 -11.41 -4.84 -2.49
C LYS A 290 -11.67 -6.12 -1.73
N PHE A 291 -12.87 -6.66 -1.92
CA PHE A 291 -13.20 -8.00 -1.43
C PHE A 291 -12.33 -9.04 -2.14
N TYR A 292 -11.60 -9.85 -1.39
CA TYR A 292 -10.63 -10.79 -1.93
C TYR A 292 -11.21 -11.73 -3.00
N SER A 293 -12.46 -12.16 -2.83
CA SER A 293 -13.10 -13.09 -3.78
C SER A 293 -13.46 -12.44 -5.11
N THR A 294 -13.76 -11.15 -5.14
CA THR A 294 -14.11 -10.41 -6.38
C THR A 294 -12.90 -9.78 -7.05
N MET A 295 -11.74 -9.75 -6.40
CA MET A 295 -10.47 -9.34 -7.03
C MET A 295 -10.18 -10.18 -8.28
N SER A 296 -9.55 -9.54 -9.26
CA SER A 296 -9.00 -10.25 -10.41
C SER A 296 -7.88 -11.22 -9.99
N VAL A 297 -7.57 -12.18 -10.85
CA VAL A 297 -6.44 -13.10 -10.62
C VAL A 297 -5.12 -12.33 -10.48
N GLN A 298 -4.95 -11.27 -11.26
CA GLN A 298 -3.77 -10.42 -11.26
C GLN A 298 -3.60 -9.68 -9.94
N GLU A 299 -4.67 -9.09 -9.40
CA GLU A 299 -4.62 -8.36 -8.13
C GLU A 299 -4.30 -9.30 -6.95
N ARG A 300 -4.91 -10.50 -6.92
CA ARG A 300 -4.59 -11.51 -5.89
C ARG A 300 -3.14 -11.96 -5.97
N PHE A 301 -2.66 -12.27 -7.18
CA PHE A 301 -1.27 -12.66 -7.40
C PHE A 301 -0.30 -11.57 -6.94
N LEU A 302 -0.57 -10.30 -7.30
CA LEU A 302 0.28 -9.18 -6.92
C LEU A 302 0.35 -8.99 -5.40
N PHE A 303 -0.78 -9.12 -4.69
CA PHE A 303 -0.80 -9.08 -3.23
C PHE A 303 0.02 -10.23 -2.61
N ILE A 304 -0.22 -11.47 -3.04
CA ILE A 304 0.50 -12.67 -2.56
C ILE A 304 2.01 -12.51 -2.80
N PHE A 305 2.38 -12.14 -4.01
CA PHE A 305 3.77 -11.95 -4.40
C PHE A 305 4.44 -10.87 -3.55
N ALA A 306 3.80 -9.71 -3.39
CA ALA A 306 4.35 -8.63 -2.59
C ALA A 306 4.45 -9.00 -1.10
N PHE A 307 3.49 -9.72 -0.54
CA PHE A 307 3.56 -10.20 0.83
C PHE A 307 4.76 -11.14 1.03
N ARG A 308 5.01 -12.08 0.09
CA ARG A 308 6.22 -12.91 0.09
C ARG A 308 7.48 -12.05 0.00
N ILE A 309 7.50 -11.02 -0.87
CA ILE A 309 8.66 -10.14 -1.03
C ILE A 309 8.96 -9.37 0.27
N ILE A 310 7.97 -8.78 0.91
CA ILE A 310 8.20 -7.98 2.14
C ILE A 310 8.60 -8.83 3.35
N THR A 311 8.27 -10.13 3.34
CA THR A 311 8.61 -11.07 4.42
C THR A 311 9.93 -11.82 4.18
N THR A 312 10.41 -11.91 2.93
CA THR A 312 11.59 -12.72 2.58
C THR A 312 12.80 -11.92 2.09
N ARG A 313 12.60 -10.84 1.32
CA ARG A 313 13.71 -10.10 0.70
C ARG A 313 14.36 -9.16 1.71
N PRO A 314 15.69 -9.21 1.92
CA PRO A 314 16.38 -8.43 2.96
C PRO A 314 16.06 -6.93 2.95
N GLN A 315 15.87 -6.35 1.75
CA GLN A 315 15.57 -4.93 1.56
C GLN A 315 14.25 -4.47 2.20
N PHE A 316 13.27 -5.37 2.35
CA PHE A 316 11.94 -5.08 2.93
C PHE A 316 11.73 -5.80 4.26
N LYS A 317 12.28 -7.01 4.38
CA LYS A 317 12.13 -7.91 5.53
C LYS A 317 12.51 -7.26 6.85
N ARG A 318 13.55 -6.42 6.86
CA ARG A 318 13.95 -5.69 8.08
C ARG A 318 12.81 -4.83 8.62
N GLN A 319 12.16 -4.06 7.76
CA GLN A 319 11.07 -3.17 8.15
C GLN A 319 9.81 -3.95 8.55
N PHE A 320 9.48 -5.03 7.84
CA PHE A 320 8.38 -5.90 8.24
C PHE A 320 8.63 -6.55 9.61
N LYS A 321 9.87 -7.00 9.88
CA LYS A 321 10.27 -7.53 11.19
C LYS A 321 10.14 -6.51 12.31
N GLU A 322 10.47 -5.24 12.07
CA GLU A 322 10.28 -4.17 13.05
C GLU A 322 8.80 -4.01 13.42
N TYR A 323 7.92 -4.01 12.41
CA TYR A 323 6.47 -4.01 12.65
C TYR A 323 6.02 -5.25 13.41
N ALA A 324 6.57 -6.41 13.07
CA ALA A 324 6.22 -7.66 13.70
C ALA A 324 6.65 -7.76 15.17
N ASN A 325 7.85 -7.29 15.47
CA ASN A 325 8.35 -7.21 16.84
C ASN A 325 7.55 -6.19 17.65
N SER A 326 7.22 -5.03 17.08
CA SER A 326 6.38 -4.01 17.73
C SER A 326 5.00 -4.57 18.08
N TYR A 327 4.31 -5.19 17.11
CA TYR A 327 3.03 -5.87 17.33
C TYR A 327 3.11 -6.87 18.50
N ARG A 328 4.12 -7.74 18.48
CA ARG A 328 4.31 -8.75 19.53
C ARG A 328 4.56 -8.14 20.91
N ASN A 329 5.39 -7.09 20.99
CA ASN A 329 5.75 -6.43 22.24
C ASN A 329 4.52 -5.79 22.93
N TYR A 330 3.61 -5.23 22.14
CA TYR A 330 2.43 -4.54 22.65
C TYR A 330 1.14 -5.40 22.63
N PHE A 331 1.23 -6.65 22.16
CA PHE A 331 0.10 -7.55 21.89
C PHE A 331 -0.95 -7.59 23.00
N SER A 332 -0.59 -8.11 24.18
CA SER A 332 -1.56 -8.37 25.25
C SER A 332 -1.83 -7.15 26.12
N ARG A 333 -0.89 -6.21 26.23
CA ARG A 333 -0.97 -5.09 27.18
C ARG A 333 -1.62 -3.83 26.62
N TYR A 334 -1.64 -3.67 25.30
CA TYR A 334 -2.07 -2.42 24.68
C TYR A 334 -2.94 -2.63 23.45
N ILE A 335 -2.43 -3.29 22.41
CA ILE A 335 -3.05 -3.20 21.08
C ILE A 335 -4.32 -4.05 20.93
N HIS A 336 -4.59 -4.96 21.88
CA HIS A 336 -5.88 -5.68 22.00
C HIS A 336 -6.70 -5.22 23.20
N THR A 337 -6.48 -3.98 23.65
CA THR A 337 -7.35 -3.29 24.62
C THR A 337 -8.30 -2.35 23.90
N ARG A 338 -9.45 -2.08 24.51
CA ARG A 338 -10.46 -1.13 23.98
C ARG A 338 -9.88 0.22 23.55
N ARG A 339 -8.88 0.71 24.28
CA ARG A 339 -8.26 2.02 24.06
C ARG A 339 -7.57 2.13 22.70
N TYR A 340 -6.84 1.09 22.28
CA TYR A 340 -5.96 1.18 21.11
C TYR A 340 -6.36 0.27 19.96
N PHE A 341 -7.22 -0.73 20.17
CA PHE A 341 -7.49 -1.78 19.18
C PHE A 341 -7.79 -1.23 17.77
N LEU A 342 -8.86 -0.46 17.61
CA LEU A 342 -9.27 0.06 16.31
C LEU A 342 -8.23 1.02 15.67
N PRO A 343 -7.80 2.12 16.33
CA PRO A 343 -6.86 3.06 15.71
C PRO A 343 -5.48 2.44 15.46
N TRP A 344 -4.99 1.59 16.36
CA TRP A 344 -3.69 0.93 16.19
C TRP A 344 -3.69 -0.03 15.01
N HIS A 345 -4.74 -0.86 14.86
CA HIS A 345 -4.84 -1.78 13.73
C HIS A 345 -4.99 -1.04 12.40
N ARG A 346 -5.74 0.07 12.33
CA ARG A 346 -5.79 0.93 11.14
C ARG A 346 -4.41 1.53 10.79
N ALA A 347 -3.67 2.02 11.79
CA ALA A 347 -2.31 2.53 11.60
C ALA A 347 -1.35 1.44 11.11
N PHE A 348 -1.46 0.22 11.66
CA PHE A 348 -0.69 -0.93 11.22
C PHE A 348 -0.99 -1.30 9.75
N LEU A 349 -2.28 -1.38 9.38
CA LEU A 349 -2.70 -1.63 7.99
C LEU A 349 -2.14 -0.58 7.04
N LEU A 350 -2.16 0.70 7.42
CA LEU A 350 -1.56 1.78 6.63
C LEU A 350 -0.05 1.56 6.42
N LYS A 351 0.70 1.22 7.48
CA LYS A 351 2.15 0.99 7.42
C LYS A 351 2.50 -0.22 6.56
N VAL A 352 1.77 -1.33 6.70
CA VAL A 352 1.99 -2.54 5.89
C VAL A 352 1.58 -2.31 4.44
N GLU A 353 0.46 -1.62 4.17
CA GLU A 353 0.06 -1.28 2.80
C GLU A 353 1.10 -0.39 2.12
N ASN A 354 1.64 0.61 2.82
CA ASN A 354 2.73 1.44 2.29
C ASN A 354 4.00 0.62 1.98
N LEU A 355 4.31 -0.39 2.81
CA LEU A 355 5.44 -1.29 2.58
C LEU A 355 5.19 -2.20 1.37
N LEU A 356 3.99 -2.79 1.23
CA LEU A 356 3.59 -3.53 0.03
C LEU A 356 3.67 -2.65 -1.23
N ARG A 357 3.20 -1.41 -1.13
CA ARG A 357 3.25 -0.40 -2.21
C ARG A 357 4.66 0.09 -2.55
N SER A 358 5.66 -0.27 -1.76
CA SER A 358 7.07 -0.07 -2.12
C SER A 358 7.61 -1.15 -3.05
N VAL A 359 6.93 -2.30 -3.12
CA VAL A 359 7.14 -3.34 -4.14
C VAL A 359 6.44 -2.92 -5.43
N ASP A 360 5.14 -2.63 -5.36
CA ASP A 360 4.33 -2.16 -6.50
C ASP A 360 3.20 -1.26 -6.00
N CYS A 361 3.17 -0.01 -6.45
CA CYS A 361 2.18 0.96 -5.98
C CYS A 361 0.74 0.64 -6.40
N ARG A 362 0.47 -0.37 -7.22
CA ARG A 362 -0.91 -0.77 -7.55
C ARG A 362 -1.55 -1.63 -6.48
N ILE A 363 -0.78 -2.09 -5.49
CA ILE A 363 -1.28 -2.94 -4.42
C ILE A 363 -2.13 -2.12 -3.45
N THR A 364 -3.29 -2.67 -3.11
CA THR A 364 -4.11 -2.27 -1.96
C THR A 364 -4.35 -3.50 -1.10
N LEU A 365 -4.64 -3.29 0.18
CA LEU A 365 -5.01 -4.40 1.04
C LEU A 365 -6.37 -4.98 0.62
N PRO A 366 -6.49 -6.31 0.42
CA PRO A 366 -7.79 -6.94 0.35
C PRO A 366 -8.48 -6.92 1.71
N TYR A 367 -9.79 -7.16 1.71
CA TYR A 367 -10.50 -7.61 2.89
C TYR A 367 -11.23 -8.92 2.61
N TRP A 368 -11.56 -9.66 3.67
CA TRP A 368 -12.31 -10.91 3.57
C TRP A 368 -13.62 -10.79 4.33
N ASP A 369 -14.70 -10.60 3.57
CA ASP A 369 -16.05 -10.76 4.10
C ASP A 369 -16.37 -12.25 4.30
N TRP A 370 -16.17 -12.71 5.53
CA TRP A 370 -16.44 -14.10 5.92
C TRP A 370 -17.93 -14.40 6.08
N THR A 371 -18.82 -13.40 6.05
CA THR A 371 -20.27 -13.65 6.24
C THR A 371 -20.86 -14.51 5.13
N LEU A 372 -20.27 -14.45 3.93
CA LEU A 372 -20.65 -15.25 2.77
C LEU A 372 -20.37 -16.75 2.94
N ILE A 373 -19.67 -17.14 4.01
CA ILE A 373 -19.24 -18.52 4.30
C ILE A 373 -19.35 -18.84 5.80
N SER A 374 -20.39 -18.33 6.47
CA SER A 374 -20.59 -18.44 7.94
C SER A 374 -20.52 -19.87 8.51
N LYS A 375 -20.66 -20.91 7.68
CA LYS A 375 -20.34 -22.32 8.02
C LYS A 375 -18.90 -22.66 7.62
N PHE A 376 -17.95 -22.55 8.56
CA PHE A 376 -16.51 -22.77 8.33
C PHE A 376 -15.98 -24.03 9.05
N PRO A 377 -15.03 -24.79 8.45
CA PRO A 377 -14.62 -24.77 7.05
C PRO A 377 -15.60 -25.57 6.18
N ARG A 378 -16.06 -25.00 5.05
CA ARG A 378 -16.62 -25.79 3.94
C ARG A 378 -15.64 -25.79 2.77
N PRO A 379 -15.30 -26.94 2.18
CA PRO A 379 -14.67 -27.00 0.88
C PRO A 379 -15.74 -26.65 -0.15
N SER A 380 -15.96 -25.36 -0.38
CA SER A 380 -16.68 -24.88 -1.55
C SER A 380 -15.71 -24.13 -2.44
N THR A 381 -15.95 -24.20 -3.74
CA THR A 381 -15.33 -23.35 -4.77
C THR A 381 -15.49 -21.84 -4.49
N ALA A 382 -16.29 -21.45 -3.50
CA ALA A 382 -16.53 -20.07 -3.08
C ALA A 382 -15.49 -19.52 -2.09
N ASN A 383 -14.66 -20.35 -1.44
CA ASN A 383 -13.65 -19.88 -0.48
C ASN A 383 -12.24 -19.79 -1.07
N ILE A 384 -12.09 -18.92 -2.07
CA ILE A 384 -10.84 -18.73 -2.84
C ILE A 384 -9.64 -18.31 -1.98
N VAL A 385 -9.88 -17.82 -0.75
CA VAL A 385 -8.82 -17.48 0.23
C VAL A 385 -7.93 -18.68 0.54
N TRP A 386 -8.46 -19.89 0.61
CA TRP A 386 -7.70 -21.10 0.99
C TRP A 386 -7.28 -21.96 -0.21
N GLU A 387 -7.52 -21.48 -1.43
CA GLU A 387 -7.13 -22.15 -2.65
C GLU A 387 -5.60 -22.16 -2.80
N SER A 388 -5.05 -23.16 -3.49
CA SER A 388 -3.60 -23.38 -3.59
C SER A 388 -2.92 -22.43 -4.57
N LEU A 389 -3.56 -22.05 -5.67
CA LEU A 389 -2.92 -21.22 -6.70
C LEU A 389 -3.18 -19.73 -6.51
N ARG A 390 -4.43 -19.38 -6.20
CA ARG A 390 -4.95 -18.02 -6.14
C ARG A 390 -5.25 -17.55 -4.73
N GLY A 391 -5.11 -18.43 -3.74
CA GLY A 391 -5.30 -18.18 -2.31
C GLY A 391 -4.00 -18.23 -1.51
N PHE A 392 -4.12 -18.40 -0.20
CA PHE A 392 -3.02 -18.45 0.76
C PHE A 392 -2.64 -19.88 1.19
N GLY A 393 -3.13 -20.90 0.48
CA GLY A 393 -2.99 -22.31 0.89
C GLY A 393 -4.08 -22.76 1.87
N GLY A 394 -4.22 -24.07 2.03
CA GLY A 394 -5.29 -24.71 2.79
C GLY A 394 -5.00 -24.83 4.29
N ASN A 395 -5.63 -25.83 4.91
CA ASN A 395 -5.42 -26.18 6.31
C ASN A 395 -4.02 -26.79 6.53
N GLY A 396 -3.59 -26.85 7.80
CA GLY A 396 -2.41 -27.61 8.19
C GLY A 396 -2.60 -29.12 8.05
N VAL A 397 -1.52 -29.83 7.74
CA VAL A 397 -1.49 -31.29 7.56
C VAL A 397 -0.61 -31.94 8.63
N GLY A 398 -0.97 -33.17 9.02
CA GLY A 398 -0.19 -33.99 9.95
C GLY A 398 -0.17 -33.47 11.39
N LYS A 399 0.70 -34.06 12.22
CA LYS A 399 0.85 -33.68 13.64
C LYS A 399 1.43 -32.28 13.80
N ASP A 400 2.27 -31.86 12.87
CA ASP A 400 2.92 -30.55 12.92
C ASP A 400 1.99 -29.42 12.48
N MET A 401 0.84 -29.73 11.88
CA MET A 401 -0.17 -28.77 11.38
C MET A 401 0.41 -27.72 10.42
N CYS A 402 1.48 -28.08 9.69
CA CYS A 402 2.09 -27.18 8.70
C CYS A 402 1.19 -27.04 7.48
N VAL A 403 1.08 -25.83 6.95
CA VAL A 403 0.52 -25.60 5.62
C VAL A 403 1.51 -26.12 4.58
N GLU A 404 1.10 -27.10 3.78
CA GLU A 404 1.96 -27.73 2.77
C GLU A 404 1.74 -27.17 1.37
N ASN A 405 0.52 -26.71 1.07
CA ASN A 405 0.13 -26.23 -0.24
C ASN A 405 0.14 -24.70 -0.38
N GLY A 406 0.07 -24.25 -1.63
CA GLY A 406 -0.02 -22.85 -2.00
C GLY A 406 1.23 -21.99 -1.77
N PRO A 407 1.12 -20.66 -1.90
CA PRO A 407 2.29 -19.77 -1.98
C PRO A 407 3.05 -19.64 -0.66
N PHE A 408 2.42 -20.02 0.44
CA PHE A 408 2.94 -19.95 1.81
C PHE A 408 3.16 -21.34 2.42
N GLY A 409 3.17 -22.39 1.59
CA GLY A 409 3.48 -23.74 2.03
C GLY A 409 4.94 -23.86 2.52
N LYS A 410 5.19 -24.78 3.45
CA LYS A 410 6.49 -25.00 4.14
C LYS A 410 7.70 -24.99 3.20
N GLU A 411 7.61 -25.69 2.07
CA GLU A 411 8.72 -25.81 1.09
C GLU A 411 8.92 -24.56 0.20
N LYS A 412 7.97 -23.63 0.18
CA LYS A 412 7.94 -22.48 -0.75
C LYS A 412 8.17 -21.14 -0.06
N TRP A 413 8.03 -21.06 1.26
CA TRP A 413 8.12 -19.80 1.98
C TRP A 413 8.74 -19.99 3.37
N ASN A 414 9.79 -19.20 3.62
CA ASN A 414 10.52 -19.23 4.88
C ASN A 414 9.78 -18.41 5.95
N PHE A 415 9.01 -19.11 6.78
CA PHE A 415 8.29 -18.55 7.92
C PHE A 415 9.24 -18.21 9.09
N GLU A 416 9.00 -17.11 9.79
CA GLU A 416 9.87 -16.66 10.89
C GLU A 416 9.11 -16.22 12.16
N GLY A 417 7.94 -16.81 12.43
CA GLY A 417 7.26 -16.66 13.71
C GLY A 417 8.07 -17.24 14.88
N LYS A 418 7.78 -16.79 16.11
CA LYS A 418 8.48 -17.14 17.35
C LYS A 418 7.72 -18.13 18.25
N ASP A 419 6.39 -18.03 18.34
CA ASP A 419 5.51 -18.87 19.17
C ASP A 419 5.22 -20.24 18.55
N VAL A 420 4.95 -20.27 17.25
CA VAL A 420 4.38 -21.46 16.59
C VAL A 420 5.42 -22.10 15.66
N SER A 421 6.49 -22.64 16.25
CA SER A 421 7.67 -23.26 15.59
C SER A 421 8.36 -22.38 14.53
N LYS A 422 9.70 -22.37 14.53
CA LYS A 422 10.47 -21.60 13.54
C LYS A 422 10.40 -22.17 12.10
N GLU A 423 9.62 -23.22 11.85
CA GLU A 423 9.78 -24.07 10.66
C GLU A 423 8.69 -23.90 9.59
N CYS A 424 7.45 -23.52 9.94
CA CYS A 424 6.37 -23.42 8.97
C CYS A 424 5.19 -22.57 9.46
N LEU A 425 4.39 -22.06 8.52
CA LEU A 425 3.06 -21.53 8.81
C LEU A 425 2.13 -22.66 9.26
N LYS A 426 1.39 -22.47 10.37
CA LYS A 426 0.45 -23.47 10.88
C LYS A 426 -0.99 -22.99 10.82
N ARG A 427 -1.89 -23.89 10.45
CA ARG A 427 -3.35 -23.67 10.51
C ARG A 427 -4.03 -24.90 11.09
N ASN A 428 -5.10 -24.69 11.85
CA ASN A 428 -5.93 -25.75 12.39
C ASN A 428 -7.39 -25.31 12.34
N PHE A 429 -7.99 -25.38 11.16
CA PHE A 429 -9.38 -24.96 10.98
C PHE A 429 -10.28 -25.71 11.95
N ALA A 430 -10.89 -24.96 12.88
CA ALA A 430 -11.74 -25.53 13.89
C ALA A 430 -12.98 -26.16 13.22
N LYS A 431 -13.20 -27.45 13.49
CA LYS A 431 -14.34 -28.18 12.93
C LYS A 431 -15.63 -27.62 13.51
N ASN A 432 -16.63 -27.37 12.66
CA ASN A 432 -17.97 -26.89 13.04
C ASN A 432 -18.01 -25.51 13.72
N THR A 433 -17.04 -24.63 13.45
CA THR A 433 -17.09 -23.25 13.97
C THR A 433 -18.00 -22.38 13.11
N LYS A 434 -19.01 -21.76 13.73
CA LYS A 434 -19.83 -20.74 13.09
C LYS A 434 -19.05 -19.42 13.11
N LEU A 435 -18.72 -18.88 11.94
CA LEU A 435 -18.17 -17.52 11.88
C LEU A 435 -19.31 -16.51 12.04
N PRO A 436 -19.03 -15.28 12.50
CA PRO A 436 -20.03 -14.22 12.55
C PRO A 436 -20.70 -14.06 11.18
N ASP A 437 -22.03 -14.12 11.16
CA ASP A 437 -22.82 -13.99 9.93
C ASP A 437 -23.25 -12.54 9.68
N ALA A 438 -23.92 -12.31 8.56
CA ALA A 438 -24.35 -10.97 8.15
C ALA A 438 -25.36 -10.33 9.13
N LEU A 439 -26.13 -11.14 9.88
CA LEU A 439 -27.09 -10.67 10.87
C LEU A 439 -26.35 -10.01 12.04
N ILE A 440 -25.35 -10.68 12.60
CA ILE A 440 -24.56 -10.12 13.71
C ILE A 440 -23.74 -8.90 13.27
N ILE A 441 -23.16 -8.92 12.06
CA ILE A 441 -22.45 -7.73 11.53
C ILE A 441 -23.39 -6.54 11.44
N ARG A 442 -24.63 -6.73 10.96
CA ARG A 442 -25.59 -5.62 10.84
C ARG A 442 -26.03 -5.09 12.21
N LEU A 443 -26.20 -5.97 13.20
CA LEU A 443 -26.49 -5.55 14.57
C LEU A 443 -25.36 -4.67 15.13
N ALA A 444 -24.11 -5.08 14.96
CA ALA A 444 -22.94 -4.28 15.34
C ALA A 444 -22.94 -2.92 14.62
N LEU A 445 -23.17 -2.92 13.31
CA LEU A 445 -23.25 -1.66 12.57
C LEU A 445 -24.40 -0.77 13.07
N ASN A 446 -25.50 -1.32 13.58
CA ASN A 446 -26.66 -0.58 14.06
C ASN A 446 -26.54 -0.08 15.53
N THR A 447 -25.50 -0.48 16.26
CA THR A 447 -25.20 0.04 17.60
C THR A 447 -25.11 1.58 17.59
N SER A 448 -25.73 2.22 18.59
CA SER A 448 -25.70 3.68 18.76
C SER A 448 -24.27 4.20 18.94
N THR A 449 -24.04 5.46 18.61
CA THR A 449 -22.74 6.11 18.80
C THR A 449 -22.43 6.48 20.24
N GLU A 450 -23.46 6.48 21.09
CA GLU A 450 -23.34 6.55 22.54
C GLU A 450 -22.81 5.24 23.14
N ASP A 451 -22.98 4.12 22.41
CA ASP A 451 -22.59 2.77 22.82
C ASP A 451 -21.30 2.30 22.13
N PHE A 452 -20.35 3.21 21.89
CA PHE A 452 -19.07 2.87 21.23
C PHE A 452 -18.33 1.72 21.92
N LYS A 453 -18.47 1.60 23.24
CA LYS A 453 -17.88 0.48 24.00
C LYS A 453 -18.40 -0.88 23.52
N GLU A 454 -19.71 -0.99 23.30
CA GLU A 454 -20.34 -2.22 22.83
C GLU A 454 -19.91 -2.52 21.38
N PHE A 455 -19.91 -1.49 20.53
CA PHE A 455 -19.44 -1.62 19.15
C PHE A 455 -17.99 -2.12 19.07
N GLU A 456 -17.09 -1.49 19.82
CA GLU A 456 -15.68 -1.88 19.89
C GLU A 456 -15.51 -3.30 20.42
N PHE A 457 -16.26 -3.66 21.46
CA PHE A 457 -16.25 -4.98 22.06
C PHE A 457 -16.64 -6.07 21.05
N ILE A 458 -17.70 -5.85 20.27
CA ILE A 458 -18.15 -6.77 19.22
C ILE A 458 -17.07 -6.93 18.15
N LEU A 459 -16.49 -5.83 17.66
CA LEU A 459 -15.44 -5.90 16.63
C LEU A 459 -14.18 -6.63 17.13
N ARG A 460 -13.71 -6.31 18.34
CA ARG A 460 -12.46 -6.86 18.89
C ARG A 460 -12.61 -8.32 19.29
N LEU A 461 -13.55 -8.62 20.17
CA LEU A 461 -13.66 -9.95 20.77
C LEU A 461 -14.62 -10.83 19.96
N GLY A 462 -15.76 -10.26 19.59
CA GLY A 462 -16.81 -10.94 18.85
C GLY A 462 -16.40 -11.36 17.45
N PHE A 463 -15.62 -10.55 16.74
CA PHE A 463 -15.22 -10.80 15.35
C PHE A 463 -13.72 -11.08 15.21
N HIS A 464 -12.85 -10.14 15.57
CA HIS A 464 -11.41 -10.29 15.33
C HIS A 464 -10.83 -11.53 16.05
N HIS A 465 -11.08 -11.69 17.36
CA HIS A 465 -10.53 -12.80 18.13
C HIS A 465 -11.18 -14.14 17.75
N SER A 466 -12.50 -14.14 17.54
CA SER A 466 -13.24 -15.36 17.19
C SER A 466 -12.79 -15.91 15.82
N VAL A 467 -12.70 -15.07 14.79
CA VAL A 467 -12.34 -15.47 13.43
C VAL A 467 -10.88 -15.91 13.35
N THR A 468 -9.96 -15.19 14.00
CA THR A 468 -8.54 -15.57 14.04
C THR A 468 -8.33 -16.91 14.75
N CYS A 469 -9.05 -17.15 15.85
CA CYS A 469 -8.97 -18.42 16.57
C CYS A 469 -9.77 -19.58 15.96
N ALA A 470 -10.77 -19.30 15.11
CA ALA A 470 -11.41 -20.31 14.27
C ALA A 470 -10.45 -20.89 13.21
N ILE A 471 -9.50 -20.10 12.73
CA ILE A 471 -8.44 -20.57 11.81
C ILE A 471 -7.38 -21.38 12.57
N GLY A 472 -7.12 -21.03 13.83
CA GLY A 472 -6.16 -21.74 14.68
C GLY A 472 -4.70 -21.59 14.24
N GLY A 473 -3.81 -22.40 14.82
CA GLY A 473 -2.38 -22.40 14.50
C GLY A 473 -1.72 -21.04 14.72
N THR A 474 -0.93 -20.58 13.75
CA THR A 474 -0.25 -19.27 13.78
C THR A 474 -1.25 -18.12 13.95
N MET A 475 -2.47 -18.26 13.42
CA MET A 475 -3.48 -17.19 13.47
C MET A 475 -4.08 -16.96 14.85
N CYS A 476 -4.13 -17.99 15.69
CA CYS A 476 -4.49 -17.88 17.11
C CYS A 476 -3.23 -17.83 17.99
N SER A 477 -2.31 -16.91 17.68
CA SER A 477 -1.05 -16.70 18.42
C SER A 477 -0.58 -15.24 18.32
N LYS A 478 0.52 -14.88 19.01
CA LYS A 478 1.11 -13.53 18.90
C LYS A 478 1.91 -13.32 17.62
N ASP A 479 1.99 -14.32 16.75
CA ASP A 479 2.65 -14.27 15.44
C ASP A 479 1.68 -14.19 14.26
N ASN A 480 0.39 -13.98 14.53
CA ASN A 480 -0.66 -14.00 13.51
C ASN A 480 -0.35 -13.10 12.29
N ILE A 481 0.27 -11.95 12.49
CA ILE A 481 0.75 -11.00 11.47
C ILE A 481 1.67 -11.61 10.40
N TRP A 482 2.36 -12.72 10.69
CA TRP A 482 3.18 -13.42 9.71
C TRP A 482 2.31 -14.17 8.70
N SER A 483 1.06 -14.47 9.02
CA SER A 483 0.14 -15.11 8.09
C SER A 483 -0.58 -14.06 7.26
N PRO A 484 -0.64 -14.21 5.92
CA PRO A 484 -1.24 -13.21 5.03
C PRO A 484 -2.72 -12.96 5.31
N GLU A 485 -3.45 -13.96 5.81
CA GLU A 485 -4.86 -13.85 6.17
C GLU A 485 -5.15 -12.84 7.29
N TYR A 486 -4.17 -12.54 8.15
CA TYR A 486 -4.34 -11.51 9.18
C TYR A 486 -4.68 -10.15 8.56
N LEU A 487 -4.01 -9.77 7.48
CA LEU A 487 -4.22 -8.47 6.84
C LEU A 487 -5.62 -8.32 6.25
N ILE A 488 -6.17 -9.38 5.67
CA ILE A 488 -7.53 -9.35 5.10
C ILE A 488 -8.61 -9.38 6.18
N ILE A 489 -8.32 -10.02 7.32
CA ILE A 489 -9.24 -10.05 8.48
C ILE A 489 -9.28 -8.68 9.15
N ALA A 490 -8.12 -8.14 9.50
CA ALA A 490 -8.01 -6.81 10.11
C ALA A 490 -8.56 -5.72 9.16
N SER A 491 -8.38 -5.87 7.85
CA SER A 491 -8.97 -4.94 6.86
C SER A 491 -10.49 -5.01 6.83
N PHE A 492 -11.11 -6.18 7.08
CA PHE A 492 -12.57 -6.25 7.16
C PHE A 492 -13.09 -5.60 8.46
N ILE A 493 -12.42 -5.82 9.61
CA ILE A 493 -12.72 -5.11 10.85
C ILE A 493 -12.62 -3.59 10.66
N ASP A 494 -11.56 -3.13 9.99
CA ASP A 494 -11.35 -1.72 9.67
C ASP A 494 -12.43 -1.14 8.74
N SER A 495 -12.96 -1.94 7.80
CA SER A 495 -14.08 -1.53 6.95
C SER A 495 -15.37 -1.36 7.74
N LEU A 496 -15.67 -2.29 8.67
CA LEU A 496 -16.85 -2.20 9.54
C LEU A 496 -16.78 -0.97 10.44
N TRP A 497 -15.61 -0.68 11.02
CA TRP A 497 -15.41 0.55 11.78
C TRP A 497 -15.62 1.80 10.90
N GLY A 498 -15.06 1.82 9.69
CA GLY A 498 -15.27 2.91 8.73
C GLY A 498 -16.76 3.14 8.40
N LYS A 499 -17.50 2.07 8.10
CA LYS A 499 -18.95 2.13 7.82
C LYS A 499 -19.74 2.69 9.00
N TRP A 500 -19.40 2.25 10.21
CA TRP A 500 -20.04 2.74 11.42
C TRP A 500 -19.75 4.24 11.65
N GLN A 501 -18.51 4.69 11.39
CA GLN A 501 -18.14 6.11 11.48
C GLN A 501 -18.84 7.01 10.45
N ASP A 502 -19.07 6.51 9.23
CA ASP A 502 -19.70 7.29 8.15
C ASP A 502 -21.16 7.68 8.46
N LYS A 503 -21.81 7.04 9.45
CA LYS A 503 -23.18 7.37 9.88
C LYS A 503 -23.33 8.78 10.46
N GLU A 504 -22.29 9.32 11.08
CA GLU A 504 -22.41 10.48 11.99
C GLU A 504 -21.88 11.82 11.46
N ARG A 505 -21.72 11.98 10.13
CA ARG A 505 -21.30 13.25 9.49
C ARG A 505 -20.15 14.00 10.21
N GLY A 506 -19.23 13.28 10.84
CA GLY A 506 -18.06 13.84 11.52
C GLY A 506 -18.16 14.09 13.03
N ARG A 507 -19.19 13.62 13.73
CA ARG A 507 -19.21 13.60 15.22
C ARG A 507 -18.41 12.41 15.76
N TRP A 508 -17.59 12.65 16.79
CA TRP A 508 -16.85 11.59 17.47
C TRP A 508 -17.76 10.88 18.49
N PRO A 509 -17.62 9.55 18.66
CA PRO A 509 -18.48 8.80 19.57
C PRO A 509 -18.27 9.18 21.03
N THR A 510 -19.35 9.18 21.80
CA THR A 510 -19.25 9.23 23.25
C THR A 510 -18.51 7.98 23.74
N GLY A 511 -17.47 8.16 24.55
CA GLY A 511 -16.65 7.05 25.05
C GLY A 511 -15.50 6.59 24.14
N PHE A 512 -15.28 7.22 22.98
CA PHE A 512 -14.03 7.08 22.22
C PHE A 512 -12.89 7.78 22.97
N GLN A 513 -11.74 7.12 23.12
CA GLN A 513 -10.64 7.62 23.96
C GLN A 513 -9.65 8.52 23.21
N ASP A 514 -8.93 9.31 24.02
CA ASP A 514 -8.00 10.41 23.72
C ASP A 514 -7.33 10.39 22.34
N ILE A 515 -7.69 11.38 21.51
CA ILE A 515 -7.14 11.58 20.17
C ILE A 515 -5.68 12.05 20.18
N SER A 516 -5.18 12.51 21.33
CA SER A 516 -3.81 13.01 21.52
C SER A 516 -2.82 11.94 21.99
N ASP A 517 -3.29 10.72 22.23
CA ASP A 517 -2.42 9.58 22.56
C ASP A 517 -1.48 9.25 21.41
N ILE A 518 -0.22 8.96 21.72
CA ILE A 518 0.71 8.33 20.78
C ILE A 518 0.40 6.83 20.72
N LEU A 519 0.18 6.30 19.52
CA LEU A 519 -0.09 4.89 19.33
C LEU A 519 1.13 4.04 19.73
N PRO A 520 0.97 3.01 20.57
CA PRO A 520 2.08 2.17 21.03
C PRO A 520 2.96 1.64 19.89
N GLY A 521 4.26 1.89 19.95
CA GLY A 521 5.20 1.44 18.92
C GLY A 521 5.14 2.20 17.59
N PHE A 522 4.43 3.33 17.54
CA PHE A 522 4.42 4.27 16.41
C PHE A 522 4.82 5.68 16.86
N SER A 523 5.06 6.54 15.88
CA SER A 523 5.25 7.99 16.07
C SER A 523 3.99 8.80 15.72
N MET A 524 2.84 8.12 15.62
CA MET A 524 1.57 8.68 15.15
C MET A 524 0.61 8.81 16.32
N TYR A 525 -0.14 9.90 16.33
CA TYR A 525 -1.23 10.10 17.27
C TYR A 525 -2.49 9.34 16.85
N THR A 526 -3.30 8.91 17.82
CA THR A 526 -4.59 8.27 17.61
C THR A 526 -5.46 9.08 16.65
N GLY A 527 -5.56 10.39 16.86
CA GLY A 527 -6.36 11.32 16.06
C GLY A 527 -5.99 11.36 14.57
N GLU A 528 -4.74 11.05 14.22
CA GLU A 528 -4.26 11.13 12.83
C GLU A 528 -4.82 10.00 11.94
N VAL A 529 -5.17 8.86 12.53
CA VAL A 529 -5.61 7.67 11.77
C VAL A 529 -7.11 7.45 11.82
N LEU A 530 -7.86 8.27 12.54
CA LEU A 530 -9.28 8.00 12.78
C LEU A 530 -10.17 8.10 11.55
N GLN A 531 -9.75 8.80 10.48
CA GLN A 531 -10.55 8.97 9.27
C GLN A 531 -9.91 8.26 8.09
N LEU A 532 -10.63 7.33 7.46
CA LEU A 532 -10.14 6.57 6.29
C LEU A 532 -9.68 7.48 5.14
N LYS A 533 -10.38 8.61 4.94
CA LYS A 533 -10.13 9.59 3.88
C LYS A 533 -9.08 10.65 4.24
N LYS A 534 -8.49 10.61 5.45
CA LYS A 534 -7.52 11.60 5.93
C LYS A 534 -6.44 10.94 6.80
N GLN A 535 -5.80 9.90 6.29
CA GLN A 535 -4.71 9.20 6.99
C GLN A 535 -3.35 9.88 6.74
N PRO A 536 -2.34 9.62 7.59
CA PRO A 536 -1.00 10.19 7.45
C PRO A 536 -0.38 9.96 6.07
N GLY A 537 0.40 10.94 5.60
CA GLY A 537 0.97 10.94 4.25
C GLY A 537 -0.06 11.24 3.15
N CYS A 538 -1.16 11.91 3.51
CA CYS A 538 -2.29 12.22 2.62
C CYS A 538 -2.85 10.96 1.95
N VAL A 539 -2.89 9.87 2.71
CA VAL A 539 -3.46 8.61 2.24
C VAL A 539 -4.97 8.66 2.42
N ARG A 540 -5.68 8.33 1.35
CA ARG A 540 -7.13 8.15 1.34
C ARG A 540 -7.43 6.70 1.03
N VAL A 541 -8.27 6.07 1.83
CA VAL A 541 -8.70 4.68 1.67
C VAL A 541 -10.22 4.64 1.57
N MET A 542 -10.71 3.74 0.74
CA MET A 542 -12.11 3.34 0.68
C MET A 542 -12.18 1.82 0.51
N TYR A 543 -13.24 1.22 1.05
CA TYR A 543 -13.57 -0.17 0.82
C TYR A 543 -14.60 -0.25 -0.30
N ASP A 544 -14.32 -1.08 -1.31
CA ASP A 544 -15.31 -1.40 -2.35
C ASP A 544 -16.33 -2.37 -1.77
N GLU A 545 -17.62 -2.10 -1.95
CA GLU A 545 -18.67 -3.04 -1.52
C GLU A 545 -18.83 -4.12 -2.58
N PRO A 546 -18.93 -5.40 -2.20
CA PRO A 546 -19.26 -6.42 -3.17
C PRO A 546 -20.68 -6.16 -3.63
N ASN A 547 -20.85 -5.73 -4.87
CA ASN A 547 -22.17 -5.53 -5.46
C ASN A 547 -22.82 -6.90 -5.64
N SER A 548 -23.50 -7.40 -4.60
CA SER A 548 -24.15 -8.71 -4.63
C SER A 548 -25.62 -8.54 -4.35
N GLU A 549 -26.44 -9.06 -5.26
CA GLU A 549 -27.88 -9.25 -5.11
C GLU A 549 -28.23 -9.99 -3.80
N ALA A 550 -27.28 -10.76 -3.24
CA ALA A 550 -27.40 -11.40 -1.94
C ALA A 550 -27.36 -10.41 -0.76
N LEU A 551 -26.51 -9.37 -0.80
CA LEU A 551 -26.52 -8.30 0.20
C LEU A 551 -27.81 -7.48 0.10
N GLN A 552 -28.31 -7.23 -1.12
CA GLN A 552 -29.61 -6.58 -1.33
C GLN A 552 -30.77 -7.42 -0.75
N LYS A 553 -30.78 -8.74 -1.00
CA LYS A 553 -31.79 -9.65 -0.40
C LYS A 553 -31.72 -9.70 1.12
N ILE A 554 -30.52 -9.59 1.70
CA ILE A 554 -30.35 -9.44 3.15
C ILE A 554 -30.93 -8.08 3.61
N GLU A 555 -30.74 -6.99 2.86
CA GLU A 555 -31.40 -5.70 3.14
C GLU A 555 -32.92 -5.78 3.13
N ASP A 556 -33.49 -6.46 2.13
CA ASP A 556 -34.93 -6.65 2.00
C ASP A 556 -35.50 -7.50 3.15
N LEU A 557 -34.87 -8.66 3.44
CA LEU A 557 -35.22 -9.53 4.57
C LEU A 557 -35.16 -8.80 5.92
N TRP A 558 -34.22 -7.86 6.08
CA TRP A 558 -34.10 -7.05 7.28
C TRP A 558 -35.16 -5.95 7.38
N GLY A 559 -35.56 -5.34 6.25
CA GLY A 559 -36.72 -4.47 6.20
C GLY A 559 -37.96 -5.20 6.72
N ASP A 560 -38.15 -6.45 6.29
CA ASP A 560 -39.24 -7.31 6.72
C ASP A 560 -39.15 -7.71 8.20
N ILE A 561 -37.95 -8.08 8.68
CA ILE A 561 -37.74 -8.39 10.11
C ILE A 561 -38.02 -7.15 10.97
N ARG A 562 -37.55 -5.96 10.59
CA ARG A 562 -37.77 -4.71 11.35
C ARG A 562 -39.25 -4.37 11.48
N ASN A 563 -39.98 -4.52 10.38
CA ASN A 563 -41.44 -4.35 10.34
C ASN A 563 -42.17 -5.38 11.22
N LYS A 564 -41.64 -6.61 11.34
CA LYS A 564 -42.16 -7.66 12.23
C LYS A 564 -41.73 -7.52 13.70
N THR A 565 -40.53 -7.02 13.99
CA THR A 565 -40.05 -6.84 15.37
C THR A 565 -40.66 -5.63 16.07
N ASN A 566 -41.19 -4.66 15.32
CA ASN A 566 -42.07 -3.62 15.89
C ASN A 566 -43.42 -4.18 16.38
N SER A 567 -43.81 -5.40 15.99
CA SER A 567 -45.01 -6.07 16.50
C SER A 567 -44.74 -7.23 17.46
N GLN A 568 -43.53 -7.84 17.47
CA GLN A 568 -43.18 -8.94 18.37
C GLN A 568 -41.68 -8.95 18.77
N SER A 569 -41.29 -8.17 19.77
CA SER A 569 -39.93 -8.17 20.34
C SER A 569 -39.80 -9.05 21.59
N ARG A 570 -39.92 -10.39 21.47
CA ARG A 570 -39.67 -11.28 22.65
C ARG A 570 -38.87 -12.58 22.43
N HIS A 571 -38.51 -12.99 21.20
CA HIS A 571 -37.84 -14.29 21.00
C HIS A 571 -36.66 -14.27 20.02
N ILE A 572 -35.71 -13.34 20.19
CA ILE A 572 -34.35 -13.55 19.64
C ILE A 572 -33.59 -14.32 20.71
N GLN A 573 -33.22 -15.58 20.42
CA GLN A 573 -32.35 -16.35 21.32
C GLN A 573 -31.02 -15.61 21.48
N ARG A 574 -30.72 -15.19 22.71
CA ARG A 574 -29.43 -14.61 23.08
C ARG A 574 -28.50 -15.74 23.45
N GLY A 575 -27.30 -15.76 22.88
CA GLY A 575 -26.30 -16.78 23.15
C GLY A 575 -24.92 -16.23 22.83
N PRO A 576 -23.87 -16.70 23.53
CA PRO A 576 -22.57 -16.05 23.49
C PRO A 576 -21.97 -16.12 22.08
N LEU A 577 -21.42 -14.99 21.61
CA LEU A 577 -20.45 -15.01 20.52
C LEU A 577 -19.35 -16.01 20.84
N ILE A 578 -18.84 -16.71 19.81
CA ILE A 578 -17.80 -17.74 19.97
C ILE A 578 -16.50 -17.09 20.46
N TYR A 579 -16.39 -16.93 21.77
CA TYR A 579 -15.18 -16.52 22.46
C TYR A 579 -14.52 -17.78 23.01
N SER A 580 -13.50 -18.27 22.31
CA SER A 580 -12.81 -19.49 22.72
C SER A 580 -12.01 -19.27 24.00
N LYS A 581 -11.92 -20.29 24.86
CA LYS A 581 -11.00 -20.30 26.03
C LYS A 581 -9.57 -19.92 25.61
N ARG A 582 -9.15 -20.34 24.41
CA ARG A 582 -7.84 -19.98 23.87
C ARG A 582 -7.71 -18.48 23.57
N ALA A 583 -8.76 -17.84 23.08
CA ALA A 583 -8.80 -16.39 22.93
C ALA A 583 -8.72 -15.70 24.30
N GLU A 584 -9.42 -16.22 25.31
CA GLU A 584 -9.31 -15.70 26.68
C GLU A 584 -7.86 -15.73 27.20
N GLU A 585 -7.17 -16.87 27.06
CA GLU A 585 -5.76 -17.01 27.46
C GLU A 585 -4.82 -16.08 26.66
N LEU A 586 -5.03 -15.98 25.34
CA LEU A 586 -4.11 -15.26 24.45
C LEU A 586 -4.22 -13.73 24.61
N TYR A 587 -5.44 -13.24 24.79
CA TYR A 587 -5.76 -11.81 24.75
C TYR A 587 -5.94 -11.18 26.14
N GLY A 588 -5.72 -11.95 27.22
CA GLY A 588 -5.61 -11.40 28.57
C GLY A 588 -6.89 -11.41 29.40
N GLY A 589 -7.84 -12.31 29.08
CA GLY A 589 -9.10 -12.42 29.81
C GLY A 589 -10.15 -11.40 29.37
N LEU A 590 -11.39 -11.63 29.82
CA LEU A 590 -12.46 -10.62 29.77
C LEU A 590 -12.55 -9.91 31.12
N THR A 591 -12.70 -8.57 31.09
CA THR A 591 -13.11 -7.82 32.29
C THR A 591 -14.52 -8.24 32.72
N GLU A 592 -14.95 -7.91 33.95
CA GLU A 592 -16.33 -8.19 34.40
C GLU A 592 -17.39 -7.50 33.51
N GLU A 593 -17.13 -6.25 33.11
CA GLU A 593 -17.96 -5.50 32.16
C GLU A 593 -18.05 -6.24 30.81
N GLU A 594 -16.93 -6.75 30.30
CA GLU A 594 -16.85 -7.51 29.05
C GLU A 594 -17.57 -8.88 29.13
N ARG A 595 -17.48 -9.60 30.26
CA ARG A 595 -18.21 -10.86 30.48
C ARG A 595 -19.73 -10.66 30.48
N SER A 596 -20.18 -9.56 31.09
CA SER A 596 -21.60 -9.19 31.11
C SER A 596 -22.12 -8.88 29.69
N HIS A 597 -21.38 -8.09 28.91
CA HIS A 597 -21.75 -7.80 27.53
C HIS A 597 -21.77 -9.05 26.64
N LEU A 598 -20.78 -9.94 26.75
CA LEU A 598 -20.73 -11.18 25.96
C LEU A 598 -21.99 -12.04 26.15
N SER A 599 -22.50 -12.10 27.38
CA SER A 599 -23.66 -12.91 27.76
C SER A 599 -24.98 -12.34 27.22
N ASN A 600 -25.00 -11.06 26.84
CA ASN A 600 -26.20 -10.35 26.38
C ASN A 600 -26.33 -10.27 24.85
N LEU A 601 -25.29 -10.69 24.10
CA LEU A 601 -25.30 -10.61 22.64
C LEU A 601 -26.15 -11.72 22.00
N PRO A 602 -26.84 -11.42 20.87
CA PRO A 602 -27.62 -12.41 20.12
C PRO A 602 -26.72 -13.40 19.33
N SER A 603 -27.11 -14.68 19.28
CA SER A 603 -26.35 -15.82 18.72
C SER A 603 -26.57 -16.11 17.24
#